data_AF-A0A850SKD8-F1
#
_entry.id   AF-A0A850SKD8-F1
#
_cell.length_a   1.000
_cell.length_b   1.000
_cell.length_c   1.000
_cell.angle_alpha   90.00
_cell.angle_beta   90.00
_cell.angle_gamma   90.00
#
_symmetry.space_group_name_H-M   'P 1'
#
loop_
_entity.id
_entity.type
_entity.pdbx_description
1 polymer ?
#
loop_
_entity_poly.entity_id
_entity_poly.type
_entity_poly.pdbx_seq_one_letter_code
_entity_poly.pdbx_strand_id
1 'polypeptide(L)' 'MMQAFQISTKCSRCDILLDGRDQFVGHMIHSHDMGFEQADAVWKSMCAATHNTH' A
#
# COMPACT_ATOMS: atom_id res chain seq x y z
N MET A 1 17.09 12.35 -13.26
CA MET A 1 16.97 11.03 -12.61
C MET A 1 15.74 11.11 -11.72
N MET A 2 14.60 10.55 -12.12
CA MET A 2 13.40 10.53 -11.28
C MET A 2 13.61 9.46 -10.21
N GLN A 3 13.76 9.86 -8.95
CA GLN A 3 13.73 8.93 -7.82
C GLN A 3 12.36 8.24 -7.82
N ALA A 4 12.33 6.94 -8.03
CA ALA A 4 11.16 6.14 -7.72
C ALA A 4 10.95 6.25 -6.21
N PHE A 5 9.97 7.04 -5.80
CA PHE A 5 9.60 7.22 -4.39
C PHE A 5 9.03 5.88 -3.90
N GLN A 6 9.89 5.01 -3.38
CA GLN A 6 9.51 3.74 -2.78
C GLN A 6 8.84 4.02 -1.43
N ILE A 7 7.52 4.16 -1.44
CA ILE A 7 6.73 4.24 -0.21
C ILE A 7 6.64 2.83 0.36
N SER A 8 7.39 2.55 1.42
CA SER A 8 7.15 1.35 2.22
C SER A 8 5.92 1.58 3.11
N THR A 9 4.89 0.75 2.95
CA THR A 9 3.61 0.86 3.66
C THR A 9 3.37 -0.39 4.50
N LYS A 10 2.95 -0.19 5.74
CA LYS A 10 2.59 -1.28 6.64
C LYS A 10 1.18 -1.79 6.31
N CYS A 11 1.02 -3.11 6.19
CA CYS A 11 -0.29 -3.72 6.07
C CYS A 11 -1.11 -3.44 7.34
N SER A 12 -2.35 -2.97 7.17
CA SER A 12 -3.26 -2.66 8.28
C SER A 12 -3.86 -3.89 8.97
N ARG A 13 -3.59 -5.11 8.44
CA ARG A 13 -4.19 -6.36 8.92
C ARG A 13 -3.20 -7.33 9.57
N CYS A 14 -1.93 -7.35 9.17
CA CYS A 14 -0.96 -8.31 9.68
C CYS A 14 0.45 -7.74 9.88
N ASP A 15 0.57 -6.41 10.01
CA ASP A 15 1.79 -5.69 10.38
C ASP A 15 3.02 -5.88 9.45
N ILE A 16 2.85 -6.52 8.29
CA ILE A 16 3.91 -6.72 7.29
C ILE A 16 4.25 -5.38 6.63
N LEU A 17 5.54 -5.07 6.49
CA LEU A 17 6.01 -3.92 5.73
C LEU A 17 6.16 -4.29 4.25
N LEU A 18 5.51 -3.51 3.38
CA LEU A 18 5.41 -3.79 1.95
C LEU A 18 5.95 -2.59 1.17
N ASP A 19 6.86 -2.84 0.23
CA ASP A 19 7.51 -1.84 -0.58
C ASP A 19 6.75 -1.59 -1.88
N GLY A 20 6.15 -0.41 -1.98
CA GLY A 20 5.42 0.02 -3.15
C GLY A 20 4.03 -0.61 -3.33
N ARG A 21 3.34 -0.13 -4.36
CA ARG A 21 1.93 -0.45 -4.65
C ARG A 21 1.73 -1.93 -4.98
N ASP A 22 2.55 -2.48 -5.88
CA ASP A 22 2.35 -3.84 -6.38
C ASP A 22 2.49 -4.88 -5.27
N GLN A 23 3.48 -4.71 -4.39
CA GLN A 23 3.66 -5.60 -3.25
C GLN A 23 2.51 -5.47 -2.25
N PHE A 24 2.04 -4.24 -1.98
CA PHE A 24 0.90 -4.00 -1.11
C PHE A 24 -0.39 -4.61 -1.66
N VAL A 25 -0.76 -4.26 -2.89
CA VAL A 25 -2.00 -4.72 -3.52
C VAL A 25 -2.00 -6.23 -3.70
N GLY A 26 -0.88 -6.82 -4.16
CA GLY A 26 -0.74 -8.27 -4.27
C GLY A 26 -0.88 -8.97 -2.93
N HIS A 27 -0.26 -8.44 -1.87
CA HIS A 27 -0.42 -8.98 -0.51
C HIS A 27 -1.88 -8.92 -0.03
N MET A 28 -2.59 -7.80 -0.25
CA MET A 28 -3.99 -7.69 0.15
C MET A 28 -4.88 -8.70 -0.58
N ILE A 29 -4.65 -8.94 -1.87
CA ILE A 29 -5.40 -9.92 -2.65
C ILE A 29 -5.12 -11.34 -2.17
N HIS A 30 -3.84 -11.71 -2.06
CA HIS A 30 -3.45 -13.10 -1.81
C HIS A 30 -3.48 -13.51 -0.32
N SER A 31 -3.22 -12.59 0.60
CA SER A 31 -3.15 -12.88 2.04
C SER A 31 -4.42 -12.47 2.80
N HIS A 32 -5.21 -11.56 2.25
CA HIS A 32 -6.40 -11.01 2.92
C HIS A 32 -7.69 -11.15 2.13
N ASP A 33 -7.66 -11.91 1.02
CA ASP A 33 -8.79 -12.19 0.12
C ASP A 33 -9.54 -10.92 -0.32
N MET A 34 -8.79 -9.83 -0.48
CA MET A 34 -9.33 -8.52 -0.82
C MET A 34 -9.38 -8.37 -2.34
N GLY A 35 -10.52 -7.96 -2.90
CA GLY A 35 -10.62 -7.66 -4.32
C GLY A 35 -9.67 -6.52 -4.74
N PHE A 36 -9.19 -6.56 -5.99
CA PHE A 36 -8.22 -5.58 -6.52
C PHE A 36 -8.65 -4.12 -6.32
N GLU A 37 -9.90 -3.78 -6.64
CA GLU A 37 -10.40 -2.40 -6.50
C GLU A 37 -10.38 -1.93 -5.04
N GLN A 38 -10.70 -2.83 -4.10
CA GLN A 38 -10.66 -2.53 -2.67
C GLN A 38 -9.22 -2.39 -2.16
N ALA A 39 -8.32 -3.29 -2.59
CA ALA A 39 -6.90 -3.22 -2.25
C ALA A 39 -6.23 -1.95 -2.78
N ASP A 40 -6.55 -1.55 -4.01
CA ASP A 40 -6.06 -0.33 -4.64
C ASP A 40 -6.61 0.94 -3.96
N ALA A 41 -7.87 0.93 -3.56
CA ALA A 41 -8.46 2.03 -2.79
C ALA A 41 -7.76 2.22 -1.44
N VAL A 42 -7.48 1.12 -0.72
CA VAL A 42 -6.73 1.16 0.55
C VAL A 42 -5.33 1.74 0.36
N TRP A 43 -4.61 1.29 -0.69
CA TRP A 43 -3.30 1.83 -1.04
C TRP A 43 -3.35 3.34 -1.29
N LYS A 44 -4.30 3.81 -2.11
CA LYS A 44 -4.49 5.24 -2.41
C LYS A 44 -4.76 6.05 -1.15
N SER A 45 -5.58 5.54 -0.22
CA SER A 45 -5.84 6.20 1.06
C SER A 45 -4.57 6.32 1.92
N MET A 46 -3.72 5.30 1.93
CA MET A 46 -2.44 5.34 2.66
C MET A 46 -1.47 6.35 2.05
N CYS A 47 -1.33 6.39 0.73
CA CYS A 47 -0.50 7.39 0.06
C CYS A 47 -1.00 8.82 0.27
N ALA A 48 -2.32 9.04 0.30
CA ALA A 48 -2.89 10.36 0.59
C ALA A 48 -2.62 10.81 2.04
N ALA A 49 -2.64 9.88 3.00
CA ALA A 49 -2.35 10.17 4.40
C ALA A 49 -0.87 10.55 4.65
N THR A 50 0.07 9.92 3.95
CA THR A 50 1.53 10.19 4.10
C THR A 50 1.93 11.59 3.62
N HIS A 51 1.14 12.23 2.75
CA HIS A 51 1.42 13.60 2.26
C HIS A 51 0.93 14.73 3.18
N ASN A 52 0.28 14.42 4.32
CA ASN A 52 -0.26 15.44 5.25
C ASN A 52 0.51 15.56 6.58
N THR A 53 1.68 14.93 6.71
CA THR A 53 2.62 15.25 7.80
C THR A 53 3.42 16.49 7.44
N HIS A 54 2.89 17.65 7.82
CA HIS A 54 3.58 18.94 7.85
C HIS A 54 4.02 19.28 9.28
#